data_AF-A0A8T9BEK7-F1
#
_entry.id   AF-A0A8T9BEK7-F1
#
_cell.length_a   1.000
_cell.length_b   1.000
_cell.length_c   1.000
_cell.angle_alpha   90.00
_cell.angle_beta   90.00
_cell.angle_gamma   90.00
#
_symmetry.space_group_name_H-M   'P 1'
#
loop_
_entity.id
_entity.type
_entity.pdbx_description
1 polymer ?
#
loop_
_entity_poly.entity_id
_entity_poly.type
_entity_poly.pdbx_seq_one_letter_code
_entity_poly.pdbx_strand_id
1 'polypeptide(L)'
;MFDPEATYLIAGGLGGLGRSTALWMANKGAKTLVLLSRSGPSTKPAIELLEKLQRMKVRVEAPKCDVSSVEELSKDSLFEKMSFHEWSTTISSKVQSSWNLHELLPSGLSFFVMLSSIAGVGGTIGQSNYAAGNTFQDALCLHRMTLGQKSVSLRLGVMGNVGIVSEKDEYFKNKGKMIDMAKVMEVEYLALLDYYCNPELRISIPRESLPIIGLVTPSQLEEQNLEVPYWLRRPAFSPLAQIGASNISWDHSKSGTIDFGAQLRVANCLEDAKKIVLTAFVSKLSKALAISASDIDTSKPLHAYGVDSLLAVELRNWLGKELGSDVSVFDLMSADSITSVSEAMVTKSVLVTLETGASTYS
;
A
#
# COMPACT_ATOMS: atom_id res chain seq x y z
N MET A 1 13.48 -6.42 -28.60
CA MET A 1 13.45 -7.90 -28.58
C MET A 1 14.58 -8.35 -27.68
N PHE A 2 14.38 -9.39 -26.86
CA PHE A 2 15.43 -9.92 -26.00
C PHE A 2 16.49 -10.67 -26.83
N ASP A 3 17.75 -10.53 -26.45
CA ASP A 3 18.86 -11.28 -27.02
C ASP A 3 18.65 -12.79 -26.73
N PRO A 4 18.56 -13.65 -27.77
CA PRO A 4 18.37 -15.09 -27.60
C PRO A 4 19.59 -15.79 -26.99
N GLU A 5 20.78 -15.23 -27.09
CA GLU A 5 22.02 -15.83 -26.55
C GLU A 5 22.27 -15.45 -25.09
N ALA A 6 21.54 -14.46 -24.57
CA ALA A 6 21.64 -14.03 -23.18
C ALA A 6 20.82 -14.93 -22.23
N THR A 7 21.23 -14.93 -20.96
CA THR A 7 20.50 -15.57 -19.85
C THR A 7 19.80 -14.51 -19.01
N TYR A 8 18.52 -14.74 -18.71
CA TYR A 8 17.73 -13.83 -17.90
C TYR A 8 17.30 -14.49 -16.59
N LEU A 9 17.58 -13.83 -15.47
CA LEU A 9 17.24 -14.30 -14.14
C LEU A 9 16.03 -13.54 -13.59
N ILE A 10 15.04 -14.27 -13.08
CA ILE A 10 13.85 -13.71 -12.43
C ILE A 10 13.77 -14.27 -11.01
N ALA A 11 14.13 -13.42 -10.03
CA ALA A 11 13.93 -13.74 -8.62
C ALA A 11 12.45 -13.62 -8.25
N GLY A 12 11.90 -14.66 -7.61
CA GLY A 12 10.45 -14.79 -7.45
C GLY A 12 9.74 -15.21 -8.75
N GLY A 13 10.46 -15.81 -9.71
CA GLY A 13 9.99 -16.11 -11.06
C GLY A 13 8.78 -17.04 -11.16
N LEU A 14 8.45 -17.75 -10.07
CA LEU A 14 7.31 -18.67 -10.02
C LEU A 14 6.06 -18.07 -9.32
N GLY A 15 6.15 -16.86 -8.75
CA GLY A 15 4.99 -16.11 -8.27
C GLY A 15 4.24 -15.41 -9.41
N GLY A 16 3.00 -14.94 -9.18
CA GLY A 16 2.14 -14.41 -10.25
C GLY A 16 2.80 -13.42 -11.22
N LEU A 17 3.46 -12.38 -10.69
CA LEU A 17 4.20 -11.40 -11.51
C LEU A 17 5.40 -12.03 -12.24
N GLY A 18 6.14 -12.92 -11.57
CA GLY A 18 7.27 -13.63 -12.15
C GLY A 18 6.86 -14.51 -13.33
N ARG A 19 5.73 -15.22 -13.21
CA ARG A 19 5.20 -16.08 -14.28
C ARG A 19 4.75 -15.27 -15.50
N SER A 20 4.03 -14.17 -15.27
CA SER A 20 3.66 -13.22 -16.31
C SER A 20 4.89 -12.67 -17.04
N THR A 21 5.89 -12.21 -16.27
CA THR A 21 7.15 -11.67 -16.79
C THR A 21 7.90 -12.71 -17.63
N ALA A 22 8.07 -13.94 -17.13
CA ALA A 22 8.76 -15.02 -17.83
C ALA A 22 8.11 -15.33 -19.19
N LEU A 23 6.79 -15.43 -19.22
CA LEU A 23 6.05 -15.69 -20.45
C LEU A 23 6.16 -14.53 -21.44
N TRP A 24 6.06 -13.28 -20.95
CA TRP A 24 6.25 -12.08 -21.76
C TRP A 24 7.66 -12.04 -22.37
N MET A 25 8.71 -12.31 -21.58
CA MET A 25 10.10 -12.34 -22.07
C MET A 25 10.29 -13.41 -23.15
N ALA A 26 9.74 -14.61 -22.95
CA ALA A 26 9.78 -15.70 -23.93
C ALA A 26 9.12 -15.30 -25.26
N ASN A 27 7.95 -14.65 -25.21
CA ASN A 27 7.28 -14.12 -26.40
C ASN A 27 8.08 -13.01 -27.10
N LYS A 28 8.91 -12.28 -26.34
CA LYS A 28 9.77 -11.20 -26.84
C LYS A 28 11.18 -11.68 -27.23
N GLY A 29 11.41 -12.99 -27.33
CA GLY A 29 12.62 -13.58 -27.91
C GLY A 29 13.60 -14.21 -26.93
N ALA A 30 13.39 -14.11 -25.62
CA ALA A 30 14.29 -14.72 -24.64
C ALA A 30 14.29 -16.25 -24.78
N LYS A 31 15.48 -16.86 -24.88
CA LYS A 31 15.64 -18.32 -25.02
C LYS A 31 16.20 -19.03 -23.80
N THR A 32 16.79 -18.30 -22.85
CA THR A 32 17.31 -18.89 -21.60
C THR A 32 16.79 -18.11 -20.38
N LEU A 33 16.00 -18.78 -19.55
CA LEU A 33 15.41 -18.22 -18.32
C LEU A 33 15.86 -18.99 -17.08
N VAL A 34 16.21 -18.27 -16.01
CA VAL A 34 16.46 -18.83 -14.68
C VAL A 34 15.41 -18.26 -13.71
N LEU A 35 14.50 -19.10 -13.25
CA LEU A 35 13.38 -18.72 -12.38
C LEU A 35 13.68 -19.14 -10.94
N LEU A 36 14.18 -18.21 -10.13
CA LEU A 36 14.45 -18.50 -8.71
C LEU A 36 13.16 -18.40 -7.91
N SER A 37 12.90 -19.40 -7.08
CA SER A 37 11.86 -19.29 -6.05
C SER A 37 12.18 -20.16 -4.84
N ARG A 38 11.70 -19.74 -3.66
CA ARG A 38 11.91 -20.46 -2.39
C ARG A 38 11.33 -21.86 -2.40
N SER A 39 10.17 -22.04 -3.04
CA SER A 39 9.44 -23.30 -3.07
C SER A 39 9.81 -24.19 -4.25
N GLY A 40 10.52 -23.67 -5.26
CA GLY A 40 10.62 -24.31 -6.56
C GLY A 40 9.25 -24.39 -7.27
N PRO A 41 9.15 -25.16 -8.37
CA PRO A 41 7.91 -25.34 -9.14
C PRO A 41 6.97 -26.35 -8.48
N SER A 42 6.50 -26.04 -7.26
CA SER A 42 5.63 -26.92 -6.48
C SER A 42 4.13 -26.71 -6.73
N THR A 43 3.74 -25.57 -7.32
CA THR A 43 2.34 -25.23 -7.57
C THR A 43 1.94 -25.56 -9.00
N LYS A 44 0.66 -25.92 -9.22
CA LYS A 44 0.12 -26.19 -10.56
C LYS A 44 0.40 -25.06 -11.56
N PRO A 45 0.16 -23.77 -11.25
CA PRO A 45 0.48 -22.68 -12.17
C PRO A 45 1.98 -22.54 -12.48
N ALA A 46 2.87 -22.91 -11.54
CA ALA A 46 4.31 -22.89 -11.79
C ALA A 46 4.73 -24.02 -12.73
N ILE A 47 4.19 -25.22 -12.56
CA ILE A 47 4.45 -26.37 -13.44
C ILE A 47 3.95 -26.08 -14.86
N GLU A 48 2.71 -25.59 -15.00
CA GLU A 48 2.12 -25.22 -16.29
C GLU A 48 2.93 -24.16 -17.04
N LEU A 49 3.53 -23.19 -16.32
CA LEU A 49 4.45 -22.23 -16.92
C LEU A 49 5.67 -22.91 -17.51
N LEU A 50 6.33 -23.81 -16.76
CA LEU A 50 7.53 -24.49 -17.24
C LEU A 50 7.25 -25.31 -18.50
N GLU A 51 6.16 -26.07 -18.51
CA GLU A 51 5.71 -26.83 -19.69
C GLU A 51 5.43 -25.92 -20.88
N LYS A 52 4.84 -24.75 -20.65
CA LYS A 52 4.58 -23.75 -21.70
C LYS A 52 5.89 -23.18 -22.26
N LEU A 53 6.83 -22.81 -21.40
CA LEU A 53 8.15 -22.28 -21.82
C LEU A 53 8.94 -23.34 -22.60
N GLN A 54 8.91 -24.59 -22.17
CA GLN A 54 9.53 -25.71 -22.89
C GLN A 54 8.91 -25.90 -24.28
N ARG A 55 7.58 -25.84 -24.41
CA ARG A 55 6.90 -25.88 -25.73
C ARG A 55 7.29 -24.71 -26.64
N MET A 56 7.59 -23.55 -26.06
CA MET A 56 8.13 -22.37 -26.77
C MET A 56 9.62 -22.51 -27.14
N LYS A 57 10.25 -23.65 -26.84
CA LYS A 57 11.68 -23.93 -27.02
C LYS A 57 12.56 -22.94 -26.24
N VAL A 58 12.12 -22.56 -25.05
CA VAL A 58 12.90 -21.78 -24.09
C VAL A 58 13.55 -22.75 -23.10
N ARG A 59 14.88 -22.66 -22.95
CA ARG A 59 15.60 -23.34 -21.89
C ARG A 59 15.25 -22.66 -20.57
N VAL A 60 14.63 -23.38 -19.65
CA VAL A 60 14.23 -22.86 -18.35
C VAL A 60 14.82 -23.71 -17.23
N GLU A 61 15.53 -23.05 -16.31
CA GLU A 61 15.99 -23.64 -15.04
C GLU A 61 15.18 -23.01 -13.92
N ALA A 62 14.60 -23.81 -13.03
CA ALA A 62 13.77 -23.32 -11.93
C ALA A 62 14.24 -23.88 -10.57
N PRO A 63 15.48 -23.57 -10.14
CA PRO A 63 16.03 -24.11 -8.91
C PRO A 63 15.25 -23.59 -7.70
N LYS A 64 15.05 -24.49 -6.73
CA LYS A 64 14.60 -24.10 -5.39
C LYS A 64 15.72 -23.29 -4.73
N CYS A 65 15.55 -21.98 -4.67
CA CYS A 65 16.55 -21.05 -4.17
C CYS A 65 15.85 -19.92 -3.39
N ASP A 66 16.19 -19.80 -2.11
CA ASP A 66 15.79 -18.65 -1.32
C ASP A 66 16.88 -17.58 -1.43
N VAL A 67 16.58 -16.49 -2.14
CA VAL A 67 17.49 -15.36 -2.33
C VAL A 67 17.66 -14.57 -1.01
N SER A 68 16.77 -14.75 -0.03
CA SER A 68 16.74 -14.05 1.27
C SER A 68 17.04 -14.92 2.50
N SER A 69 16.78 -16.23 2.42
CA SER A 69 16.64 -17.19 3.53
C SER A 69 15.81 -16.71 4.73
N VAL A 70 14.51 -17.11 4.75
CA VAL A 70 13.54 -17.36 5.87
C VAL A 70 12.10 -16.92 5.52
N GLU A 71 11.12 -17.71 5.98
CA GLU A 71 9.70 -17.73 5.61
C GLU A 71 8.81 -16.88 6.52
N GLU A 72 8.00 -16.00 5.90
CA GLU A 72 6.72 -15.37 6.32
C GLU A 72 6.69 -13.94 5.77
N LEU A 73 6.37 -13.83 4.47
CA LEU A 73 6.28 -12.53 3.82
C LEU A 73 4.87 -11.99 3.94
N SER A 74 4.75 -10.81 4.55
CA SER A 74 3.52 -10.01 4.73
C SER A 74 2.57 -10.44 5.87
N LYS A 75 3.06 -10.38 7.11
CA LYS A 75 2.19 -10.12 8.26
C LYS A 75 2.13 -8.61 8.48
N ASP A 76 0.96 -8.02 8.20
CA ASP A 76 0.73 -6.63 8.53
C ASP A 76 0.60 -6.53 10.06
N SER A 77 1.39 -5.66 10.66
CA SER A 77 1.35 -5.38 12.09
C SER A 77 1.67 -3.92 12.30
N LEU A 78 0.95 -3.30 13.23
CA LEU A 78 1.28 -1.95 13.70
C LEU A 78 2.72 -1.95 14.17
N PHE A 79 3.48 -0.90 13.85
CA PHE A 79 4.90 -0.85 14.18
C PHE A 79 5.16 -1.07 15.68
N GLU A 80 4.32 -0.52 16.57
CA GLU A 80 4.39 -0.70 18.02
C GLU A 80 4.25 -2.17 18.47
N LYS A 81 3.55 -3.00 17.69
CA LYS A 81 3.30 -4.42 17.98
C LYS A 81 4.08 -5.35 17.06
N MET A 82 4.91 -4.81 16.18
CA MET A 82 5.67 -5.59 15.21
C MET A 82 6.86 -6.23 15.91
N SER A 83 6.91 -7.56 15.90
CA SER A 83 8.06 -8.27 16.45
C SER A 83 9.30 -8.07 15.59
N PHE A 84 10.47 -8.16 16.20
CA PHE A 84 11.74 -8.11 15.47
C PHE A 84 11.85 -9.22 14.41
N HIS A 85 11.22 -10.38 14.67
CA HIS A 85 11.15 -11.48 13.72
C HIS A 85 10.33 -11.11 12.47
N GLU A 86 9.11 -10.59 12.63
CA GLU A 86 8.26 -10.13 11.51
C GLU A 86 8.92 -9.01 10.68
N TRP A 87 9.63 -8.11 11.36
CA TRP A 87 10.43 -7.06 10.72
C TRP A 87 11.54 -7.68 9.85
N SER A 88 12.39 -8.51 10.47
CA SER A 88 13.57 -9.09 9.83
C SER A 88 13.19 -9.97 8.64
N THR A 89 12.18 -10.83 8.79
CA THR A 89 11.70 -11.72 7.72
C THR A 89 11.20 -10.93 6.51
N THR A 90 10.41 -9.88 6.73
CA THR A 90 9.89 -9.07 5.62
C THR A 90 11.00 -8.28 4.92
N ILE A 91 11.88 -7.65 5.69
CA ILE A 91 12.98 -6.84 5.14
C ILE A 91 13.97 -7.70 4.35
N SER A 92 14.37 -8.86 4.86
CA SER A 92 15.37 -9.74 4.21
C SER A 92 14.96 -10.13 2.78
N SER A 93 13.67 -10.33 2.51
CA SER A 93 13.17 -10.65 1.17
C SER A 93 13.45 -9.59 0.09
N LYS A 94 13.61 -8.33 0.50
CA LYS A 94 13.91 -7.22 -0.41
C LYS A 94 15.36 -6.79 -0.25
N VAL A 95 15.81 -6.58 0.97
CA VAL A 95 17.15 -6.09 1.28
C VAL A 95 18.20 -7.15 0.95
N GLN A 96 18.20 -8.26 1.68
CA GLN A 96 19.22 -9.29 1.50
C GLN A 96 19.16 -9.89 0.09
N SER A 97 17.96 -10.11 -0.45
CA SER A 97 17.83 -10.64 -1.81
C SER A 97 18.39 -9.72 -2.89
N SER A 98 18.03 -8.44 -2.86
CA SER A 98 18.52 -7.51 -3.88
C SER A 98 20.02 -7.21 -3.72
N TRP A 99 20.51 -7.17 -2.47
CA TRP A 99 21.94 -7.05 -2.19
C TRP A 99 22.74 -8.27 -2.68
N ASN A 100 22.27 -9.49 -2.39
CA ASN A 100 22.91 -10.71 -2.90
C ASN A 100 22.98 -10.72 -4.42
N LEU A 101 21.91 -10.34 -5.12
CA LEU A 101 21.92 -10.25 -6.58
C LEU A 101 22.83 -9.12 -7.09
N HIS A 102 22.94 -8.01 -6.35
CA HIS A 102 23.86 -6.93 -6.68
C HIS A 102 25.33 -7.39 -6.63
N GLU A 103 25.70 -8.13 -5.58
CA GLU A 103 27.06 -8.60 -5.33
C GLU A 103 27.46 -9.81 -6.21
N LEU A 104 26.54 -10.75 -6.41
CA LEU A 104 26.85 -12.04 -7.05
C LEU A 104 26.71 -12.02 -8.57
N LEU A 105 25.88 -11.13 -9.14
CA LEU A 105 25.72 -11.04 -10.58
C LEU A 105 26.84 -10.22 -11.22
N PRO A 106 27.25 -10.53 -12.45
CA PRO A 106 28.31 -9.79 -13.13
C PRO A 106 27.91 -8.32 -13.34
N SER A 107 28.91 -7.45 -13.40
CA SER A 107 28.74 -6.06 -13.84
C SER A 107 28.38 -5.99 -15.33
N GLY A 108 27.81 -4.87 -15.78
CA GLY A 108 27.52 -4.64 -17.21
C GLY A 108 26.26 -5.33 -17.73
N LEU A 109 25.34 -5.71 -16.85
CA LEU A 109 24.02 -6.23 -17.24
C LEU A 109 23.26 -5.22 -18.11
N SER A 110 22.58 -5.71 -19.14
CA SER A 110 21.72 -4.89 -20.02
C SER A 110 20.57 -4.19 -19.28
N PHE A 111 20.16 -4.72 -18.13
CA PHE A 111 19.22 -4.12 -17.19
C PHE A 111 19.28 -4.84 -15.82
N PHE A 112 18.87 -4.15 -14.76
CA PHE A 112 18.61 -4.72 -13.44
C PHE A 112 17.33 -4.10 -12.88
N VAL A 113 16.23 -4.87 -12.90
CA VAL A 113 14.90 -4.40 -12.51
C VAL A 113 14.57 -4.88 -11.10
N MET A 114 14.19 -3.95 -10.22
CA MET A 114 13.64 -4.25 -8.90
C MET A 114 12.16 -3.90 -8.88
N LEU A 115 11.36 -4.79 -8.30
CA LEU A 115 9.93 -4.55 -8.07
C LEU A 115 9.74 -4.02 -6.65
N SER A 116 9.62 -2.71 -6.54
CA SER A 116 9.33 -1.96 -5.32
C SER A 116 7.84 -1.61 -5.23
N SER A 117 7.44 -0.73 -4.32
CA SER A 117 6.04 -0.35 -4.12
C SER A 117 5.88 1.12 -3.74
N ILE A 118 4.73 1.69 -4.09
CA ILE A 118 4.27 3.01 -3.60
C ILE A 118 4.27 3.08 -2.06
N ALA A 119 4.15 1.95 -1.37
CA ALA A 119 4.28 1.88 0.08
C ALA A 119 5.61 2.48 0.60
N GLY A 120 6.70 2.42 -0.17
CA GLY A 120 7.98 3.08 0.18
C GLY A 120 7.96 4.62 0.03
N VAL A 121 6.91 5.18 -0.57
CA VAL A 121 6.75 6.61 -0.85
C VAL A 121 5.73 7.25 0.08
N GLY A 122 4.50 6.73 0.08
CA GLY A 122 3.40 7.25 0.91
C GLY A 122 3.33 6.63 2.31
N GLY A 123 3.86 5.42 2.47
CA GLY A 123 3.61 4.57 3.62
C GLY A 123 2.24 3.89 3.53
N THR A 124 2.11 2.74 4.20
CA THR A 124 0.83 2.04 4.38
C THR A 124 0.75 1.58 5.84
N ILE A 125 -0.42 1.78 6.47
CA ILE A 125 -0.62 1.44 7.89
C ILE A 125 -0.38 -0.07 8.07
N GLY A 126 0.44 -0.44 9.06
CA GLY A 126 0.78 -1.83 9.35
C GLY A 126 1.88 -2.44 8.46
N GLN A 127 2.47 -1.66 7.55
CA GLN A 127 3.44 -2.14 6.55
C GLN A 127 4.79 -1.41 6.60
N SER A 128 5.24 -1.00 7.80
CA SER A 128 6.51 -0.28 7.95
C SER A 128 7.73 -1.11 7.51
N ASN A 129 7.75 -2.40 7.83
CA ASN A 129 8.77 -3.35 7.36
C ASN A 129 8.79 -3.48 5.82
N TYR A 130 7.63 -3.58 5.19
CA TYR A 130 7.49 -3.65 3.74
C TYR A 130 7.95 -2.34 3.07
N ALA A 131 7.49 -1.19 3.57
CA ALA A 131 7.91 0.13 3.10
C ALA A 131 9.44 0.32 3.20
N ALA A 132 10.06 -0.12 4.30
CA ALA A 132 11.51 -0.07 4.48
C ALA A 132 12.26 -0.92 3.45
N GLY A 133 11.82 -2.17 3.21
CA GLY A 133 12.42 -3.03 2.19
C GLY A 133 12.31 -2.45 0.77
N ASN A 134 11.16 -1.83 0.43
CA ASN A 134 10.96 -1.15 -0.84
C ASN A 134 11.88 0.08 -0.99
N THR A 135 11.99 0.89 0.06
CA THR A 135 12.87 2.07 0.07
C THR A 135 14.34 1.68 -0.08
N PHE A 136 14.77 0.54 0.47
CA PHE A 136 16.10 0.01 0.23
C PHE A 136 16.34 -0.34 -1.23
N GLN A 137 15.38 -1.00 -1.90
CA GLN A 137 15.52 -1.31 -3.34
C GLN A 137 15.61 -0.04 -4.19
N ASP A 138 14.86 1.00 -3.84
CA ASP A 138 14.93 2.31 -4.49
C ASP A 138 16.31 2.94 -4.29
N ALA A 139 16.87 2.87 -3.08
CA ALA A 139 18.22 3.36 -2.79
C ALA A 139 19.32 2.54 -3.50
N LEU A 140 19.20 1.21 -3.51
CA LEU A 140 20.11 0.31 -4.23
C LEU A 140 20.08 0.57 -5.73
N CYS A 141 18.91 0.90 -6.28
CA CYS A 141 18.77 1.27 -7.69
C CYS A 141 19.63 2.50 -8.01
N LEU A 142 19.48 3.56 -7.22
CA LEU A 142 20.27 4.78 -7.38
C LEU A 142 21.76 4.51 -7.17
N HIS A 143 22.12 3.69 -6.18
CA HIS A 143 23.50 3.28 -5.94
C HIS A 143 24.11 2.58 -7.17
N ARG A 144 23.41 1.61 -7.76
CA ARG A 144 23.85 0.95 -9.01
C ARG A 144 24.04 1.94 -10.15
N MET A 145 23.14 2.92 -10.28
CA MET A 145 23.28 3.99 -11.28
C MET A 145 24.55 4.83 -11.05
N THR A 146 24.95 5.11 -9.81
CA THR A 146 26.23 5.80 -9.51
C THR A 146 27.47 5.00 -9.91
N LEU A 147 27.35 3.66 -9.97
CA LEU A 147 28.40 2.75 -10.44
C LEU A 147 28.37 2.57 -11.97
N GLY A 148 27.55 3.34 -12.70
CA GLY A 148 27.35 3.17 -14.14
C GLY A 148 26.62 1.89 -14.53
N GLN A 149 26.01 1.19 -13.56
CA GLN A 149 25.26 -0.03 -13.81
C GLN A 149 23.79 0.30 -14.03
N LYS A 150 23.26 -0.07 -15.20
CA LYS A 150 21.85 0.16 -15.52
C LYS A 150 20.94 -0.56 -14.54
N SER A 151 20.07 0.21 -13.88
CA SER A 151 19.09 -0.30 -12.93
C SER A 151 17.81 0.52 -12.97
N VAL A 152 16.69 -0.10 -12.61
CA VAL A 152 15.39 0.55 -12.40
C VAL A 152 14.70 -0.08 -11.19
N SER A 153 14.04 0.72 -10.36
CA SER A 153 13.12 0.27 -9.31
C SER A 153 11.71 0.71 -9.67
N LEU A 154 10.85 -0.24 -10.02
CA LEU A 154 9.46 0.02 -10.36
C LEU A 154 8.66 0.15 -9.07
N ARG A 155 8.17 1.35 -8.76
CA ARG A 155 7.35 1.62 -7.57
C ARG A 155 5.89 1.35 -7.90
N LEU A 156 5.49 0.08 -7.74
CA LEU A 156 4.18 -0.43 -8.14
C LEU A 156 3.09 -0.11 -7.12
N GLY A 157 1.93 0.32 -7.60
CA GLY A 157 0.66 0.28 -6.88
C GLY A 157 0.11 -1.15 -6.79
N VAL A 158 -1.18 -1.26 -6.46
CA VAL A 158 -1.84 -2.56 -6.28
C VAL A 158 -2.06 -3.24 -7.64
N MET A 159 -1.49 -4.43 -7.86
CA MET A 159 -1.71 -5.17 -9.10
C MET A 159 -3.15 -5.72 -9.17
N GLY A 160 -3.86 -5.40 -10.25
CA GLY A 160 -5.29 -5.70 -10.37
C GLY A 160 -5.63 -7.12 -10.81
N ASN A 161 -4.85 -7.70 -11.72
CA ASN A 161 -5.18 -8.97 -12.40
C ASN A 161 -4.04 -10.00 -12.39
N VAL A 162 -2.92 -9.71 -11.70
CA VAL A 162 -1.77 -10.60 -11.57
C VAL A 162 -1.11 -10.43 -10.19
N GLY A 163 -0.42 -11.45 -9.70
CA GLY A 163 0.29 -11.40 -8.43
C GLY A 163 -0.58 -11.73 -7.22
N ILE A 164 -0.08 -11.43 -6.02
CA ILE A 164 -0.65 -11.89 -4.74
C ILE A 164 -2.13 -11.50 -4.60
N VAL A 165 -2.52 -10.32 -5.08
CA VAL A 165 -3.89 -9.81 -5.02
C VAL A 165 -4.86 -10.70 -5.80
N SER A 166 -4.50 -11.08 -7.03
CA SER A 166 -5.30 -11.97 -7.86
C SER A 166 -5.33 -13.42 -7.35
N GLU A 167 -4.27 -13.86 -6.66
CA GLU A 167 -4.14 -15.25 -6.18
C GLU A 167 -4.78 -15.48 -4.81
N LYS A 168 -4.95 -14.41 -4.00
CA LYS A 168 -5.53 -14.45 -2.65
C LYS A 168 -6.72 -13.52 -2.54
N ASP A 169 -7.72 -13.73 -3.41
CA ASP A 169 -8.93 -12.90 -3.54
C ASP A 169 -9.68 -12.67 -2.20
N GLU A 170 -9.52 -13.57 -1.23
CA GLU A 170 -10.08 -13.46 0.12
C GLU A 170 -9.31 -12.48 1.05
N TYR A 171 -7.99 -12.33 0.84
CA TYR A 171 -7.12 -11.41 1.61
C TYR A 171 -7.53 -9.94 1.41
N PHE A 172 -8.01 -9.58 0.22
CA PHE A 172 -8.44 -8.22 -0.14
C PHE A 172 -9.95 -7.98 0.02
N LYS A 173 -10.74 -9.04 0.28
CA LYS A 173 -12.15 -8.90 0.69
C LYS A 173 -12.27 -8.52 2.17
N ASN A 174 -11.35 -9.00 3.02
CA ASN A 174 -11.42 -8.82 4.47
C ASN A 174 -10.61 -7.63 5.01
N LYS A 175 -9.63 -7.11 4.27
CA LYS A 175 -8.94 -5.86 4.60
C LYS A 175 -9.51 -4.77 3.70
N GLY A 176 -10.15 -3.77 4.31
CA GLY A 176 -10.77 -2.63 3.64
C GLY A 176 -9.98 -2.21 2.41
N LYS A 177 -10.71 -1.98 1.30
CA LYS A 177 -10.15 -1.63 -0.02
C LYS A 177 -8.92 -0.72 0.17
N MET A 178 -7.79 -1.06 -0.45
CA MET A 178 -6.64 -0.15 -0.61
C MET A 178 -7.07 1.02 -1.50
N ILE A 179 -7.91 1.89 -0.93
CA ILE A 179 -8.69 2.96 -1.56
C ILE A 179 -7.79 4.04 -2.14
N ASP A 180 -6.54 4.09 -1.70
CA ASP A 180 -5.57 5.12 -2.05
C ASP A 180 -4.60 4.75 -3.18
N MET A 181 -4.80 3.61 -3.85
CA MET A 181 -3.96 3.21 -4.96
C MET A 181 -4.82 2.75 -6.14
N ALA A 182 -4.48 3.25 -7.33
CA ALA A 182 -5.10 2.78 -8.56
C ALA A 182 -4.60 1.36 -8.84
N LYS A 183 -5.52 0.52 -9.33
CA LYS A 183 -5.14 -0.82 -9.79
C LYS A 183 -4.22 -0.69 -11.00
N VAL A 184 -3.07 -1.34 -10.92
CA VAL A 184 -2.13 -1.48 -12.03
C VAL A 184 -2.44 -2.76 -12.77
N MET A 185 -2.73 -2.65 -14.06
CA MET A 185 -3.00 -3.78 -14.93
C MET A 185 -1.70 -4.40 -15.42
N GLU A 186 -1.71 -5.71 -15.62
CA GLU A 186 -0.58 -6.47 -16.15
C GLU A 186 0.01 -5.83 -17.43
N VAL A 187 -0.84 -5.35 -18.34
CA VAL A 187 -0.39 -4.70 -19.58
C VAL A 187 0.45 -3.45 -19.32
N GLU A 188 0.13 -2.66 -18.29
CA GLU A 188 0.86 -1.45 -17.94
C GLU A 188 2.21 -1.80 -17.29
N TYR A 189 2.21 -2.82 -16.41
CA TYR A 189 3.43 -3.38 -15.84
C TYR A 189 4.38 -3.92 -16.94
N LEU A 190 3.86 -4.71 -17.88
CA LEU A 190 4.66 -5.26 -18.98
C LEU A 190 5.13 -4.17 -19.95
N ALA A 191 4.37 -3.09 -20.14
CA ALA A 191 4.80 -1.94 -20.93
C ALA A 191 6.00 -1.22 -20.29
N LEU A 192 6.01 -1.06 -18.96
CA LEU A 192 7.18 -0.53 -18.25
C LEU A 192 8.39 -1.45 -18.41
N LEU A 193 8.21 -2.77 -18.30
CA LEU A 193 9.30 -3.70 -18.56
C LEU A 193 9.81 -3.59 -20.00
N ASP A 194 8.94 -3.47 -20.99
CA ASP A 194 9.35 -3.31 -22.40
C ASP A 194 10.22 -2.06 -22.60
N TYR A 195 9.87 -0.96 -21.93
CA TYR A 195 10.65 0.27 -21.95
C TYR A 195 12.01 0.10 -21.25
N TYR A 196 12.03 -0.34 -20.00
CA TYR A 196 13.25 -0.36 -19.18
C TYR A 196 14.21 -1.51 -19.51
N CYS A 197 13.70 -2.63 -20.04
CA CYS A 197 14.53 -3.75 -20.49
C CYS A 197 15.14 -3.53 -21.88
N ASN A 198 14.80 -2.45 -22.60
CA ASN A 198 15.45 -2.11 -23.87
C ASN A 198 16.94 -1.82 -23.62
N PRO A 199 17.90 -2.60 -24.14
CA PRO A 199 19.34 -2.40 -23.91
C PRO A 199 19.83 -1.02 -24.38
N GLU A 200 19.19 -0.42 -25.38
CA GLU A 200 19.55 0.89 -25.93
C GLU A 200 19.06 2.07 -25.08
N LEU A 201 18.14 1.82 -24.14
CA LEU A 201 17.66 2.87 -23.24
C LEU A 201 18.79 3.36 -22.33
N ARG A 202 19.09 4.66 -22.43
CA ARG A 202 19.99 5.38 -21.53
C ARG A 202 19.19 6.21 -20.54
N ILE A 203 19.35 5.92 -19.26
CA ILE A 203 18.76 6.70 -18.17
C ILE A 203 19.80 7.73 -17.75
N SER A 204 19.61 8.98 -18.16
CA SER A 204 20.61 10.05 -17.92
C SER A 204 20.42 10.71 -16.56
N ILE A 205 19.18 10.72 -16.06
CA ILE A 205 18.84 11.31 -14.77
C ILE A 205 18.52 10.15 -13.82
N PRO A 206 19.29 9.94 -12.73
CA PRO A 206 19.05 8.82 -11.82
C PRO A 206 17.61 8.74 -11.29
N ARG A 207 16.91 9.87 -11.13
CA ARG A 207 15.50 9.85 -10.69
C ARG A 207 14.52 9.22 -11.68
N GLU A 208 14.86 9.17 -12.97
CA GLU A 208 14.07 8.46 -13.99
C GLU A 208 14.13 6.94 -13.81
N SER A 209 15.09 6.41 -13.02
CA SER A 209 15.15 4.99 -12.70
C SER A 209 14.17 4.56 -11.60
N LEU A 210 13.32 5.47 -11.11
CA LEU A 210 12.35 5.20 -10.05
C LEU A 210 10.90 5.50 -10.49
N PRO A 211 10.39 4.95 -11.60
CA PRO A 211 9.02 5.24 -12.04
C PRO A 211 7.98 4.82 -10.99
N ILE A 212 6.94 5.62 -10.82
CA ILE A 212 5.75 5.28 -10.02
C ILE A 212 4.59 4.98 -10.96
N ILE A 213 3.86 3.89 -10.69
CA ILE A 213 2.63 3.55 -11.40
C ILE A 213 1.54 3.13 -10.41
N GLY A 214 0.29 3.53 -10.67
CA GLY A 214 -0.84 3.27 -9.77
C GLY A 214 -1.03 4.35 -8.70
N LEU A 215 -0.44 5.52 -8.89
CA LEU A 215 -0.64 6.68 -8.02
C LEU A 215 -1.98 7.35 -8.36
N VAL A 216 -2.78 7.63 -7.33
CA VAL A 216 -4.03 8.41 -7.46
C VAL A 216 -3.79 9.87 -7.09
N THR A 217 -4.51 10.77 -7.74
CA THR A 217 -4.54 12.19 -7.37
C THR A 217 -5.62 12.44 -6.32
N PRO A 218 -5.49 13.49 -5.49
CA PRO A 218 -6.56 13.93 -4.59
C PRO A 218 -7.90 14.15 -5.31
N SER A 219 -7.89 14.80 -6.48
CA SER A 219 -9.09 15.05 -7.29
C SER A 219 -9.84 13.75 -7.64
N GLN A 220 -9.12 12.70 -8.05
CA GLN A 220 -9.72 11.41 -8.40
C GLN A 220 -10.37 10.71 -7.19
N LEU A 221 -9.78 10.86 -6.00
CA LEU A 221 -10.37 10.31 -4.77
C LEU A 221 -11.63 11.07 -4.38
N GLU A 222 -11.58 12.40 -4.46
CA GLU A 222 -12.71 13.28 -4.15
C GLU A 222 -13.90 13.05 -5.10
N GLU A 223 -13.66 12.89 -6.40
CA GLU A 223 -14.69 12.52 -7.39
C GLU A 223 -15.41 11.21 -7.05
N GLN A 224 -14.72 10.28 -6.39
CA GLN A 224 -15.27 9.00 -5.95
C GLN A 224 -15.84 9.05 -4.52
N ASN A 225 -15.91 10.24 -3.90
CA ASN A 225 -16.28 10.44 -2.49
C ASN A 225 -15.39 9.65 -1.50
N LEU A 226 -14.15 9.39 -1.88
CA LEU A 226 -13.15 8.70 -1.07
C LEU A 226 -12.31 9.73 -0.30
N GLU A 227 -11.90 9.36 0.91
CA GLU A 227 -11.06 10.23 1.74
C GLU A 227 -9.65 10.32 1.16
N VAL A 228 -9.12 11.55 1.02
CA VAL A 228 -7.74 11.76 0.60
C VAL A 228 -6.79 11.43 1.76
N PRO A 229 -5.92 10.41 1.61
CA PRO A 229 -4.95 10.00 2.63
C PRO A 229 -4.06 11.15 3.08
N TYR A 230 -3.66 11.12 4.35
CA TYR A 230 -2.78 12.13 4.93
C TYR A 230 -1.48 12.31 4.15
N TRP A 231 -0.88 11.23 3.64
CA TRP A 231 0.41 11.32 2.95
C TRP A 231 0.32 12.12 1.63
N LEU A 232 -0.82 12.05 0.91
CA LEU A 232 -1.08 12.86 -0.29
C LEU A 232 -1.28 14.35 0.01
N ARG A 233 -1.58 14.71 1.27
CA ARG A 233 -1.70 16.12 1.71
C ARG A 233 -0.36 16.75 2.09
N ARG A 234 0.73 15.99 2.12
CA ARG A 234 2.06 16.54 2.49
C ARG A 234 2.56 17.48 1.39
N PRO A 235 3.33 18.54 1.73
CA PRO A 235 3.84 19.52 0.75
C PRO A 235 4.58 18.90 -0.44
N ALA A 236 5.28 17.78 -0.23
CA ALA A 236 5.99 17.03 -1.27
C ALA A 236 5.09 16.51 -2.40
N PHE A 237 3.79 16.33 -2.14
CA PHE A 237 2.79 15.89 -3.12
C PHE A 237 1.87 17.02 -3.57
N SER A 238 2.14 18.27 -3.18
CA SER A 238 1.33 19.42 -3.58
C SER A 238 1.15 19.58 -5.11
N PRO A 239 2.12 19.18 -5.98
CA PRO A 239 1.88 19.20 -7.42
C PRO A 239 0.77 18.22 -7.85
N LEU A 240 0.61 17.08 -7.18
CA LEU A 240 -0.45 16.11 -7.51
C LEU A 240 -1.84 16.64 -7.19
N ALA A 241 -1.96 17.50 -6.16
CA ALA A 241 -3.22 18.14 -5.81
C ALA A 241 -3.70 19.12 -6.89
N GLN A 242 -2.81 19.58 -7.78
CA GLN A 242 -3.16 20.45 -8.91
C GLN A 242 -3.57 19.66 -10.16
N ILE A 243 -3.30 18.35 -10.22
CA ILE A 243 -3.64 17.52 -11.37
C ILE A 243 -5.12 17.14 -11.29
N GLY A 244 -5.89 17.45 -12.34
CA GLY A 244 -7.33 17.16 -12.38
C GLY A 244 -8.19 18.18 -11.64
N ALA A 245 -7.59 19.05 -10.83
CA ALA A 245 -8.23 20.27 -10.34
C ALA A 245 -8.52 21.17 -11.56
N SER A 246 -9.68 20.98 -12.19
CA SER A 246 -10.22 21.95 -13.15
C SER A 246 -10.20 23.35 -12.51
N ASN A 247 -10.15 24.42 -13.32
CA ASN A 247 -10.19 25.84 -12.92
C ASN A 247 -11.48 26.19 -12.14
N ILE A 248 -11.67 25.56 -11.00
CA ILE A 248 -12.68 25.85 -10.01
C ILE A 248 -12.03 26.95 -9.20
N SER A 249 -12.50 28.18 -9.44
CA SER A 249 -12.40 29.26 -8.47
C SER A 249 -12.54 28.65 -7.08
N TRP A 250 -11.53 28.82 -6.23
CA TRP A 250 -11.47 28.26 -4.89
C TRP A 250 -12.57 28.91 -4.03
N ASP A 251 -13.81 28.51 -4.30
CA ASP A 251 -14.99 28.87 -3.55
C ASP A 251 -15.05 27.85 -2.42
N HIS A 252 -14.56 28.26 -1.25
CA HIS A 252 -14.58 27.49 -0.01
C HIS A 252 -15.97 26.95 0.38
N SER A 253 -17.04 27.33 -0.32
CA SER A 253 -18.41 26.92 -0.04
C SER A 253 -18.85 25.59 -0.69
N LYS A 254 -18.04 24.95 -1.55
CA LYS A 254 -18.45 23.74 -2.31
C LYS A 254 -17.66 22.45 -2.06
N SER A 255 -16.88 22.36 -0.99
CA SER A 255 -16.55 21.04 -0.45
C SER A 255 -17.70 20.60 0.44
N GLY A 256 -18.52 19.66 -0.02
CA GLY A 256 -19.56 19.01 0.81
C GLY A 256 -18.99 18.17 1.96
N THR A 257 -17.72 18.36 2.34
CA THR A 257 -17.16 17.77 3.55
C THR A 257 -17.65 18.57 4.76
N ILE A 258 -18.49 17.91 5.55
CA ILE A 258 -18.95 18.44 6.83
C ILE A 258 -17.72 18.59 7.74
N ASP A 259 -17.35 19.83 8.08
CA ASP A 259 -16.32 20.11 9.09
C ASP A 259 -16.91 19.89 10.48
N PHE A 260 -16.86 18.65 10.93
CA PHE A 260 -17.34 18.25 12.25
C PHE A 260 -16.56 18.94 13.38
N GLY A 261 -15.28 19.27 13.17
CA GLY A 261 -14.48 20.01 14.14
C GLY A 261 -14.99 21.44 14.33
N ALA A 262 -15.39 22.11 13.26
CA ALA A 262 -16.01 23.43 13.33
C ALA A 262 -17.38 23.39 14.02
N GLN A 263 -18.21 22.40 13.71
CA GLN A 263 -19.50 22.21 14.38
C GLN A 263 -19.33 21.94 15.88
N LEU A 264 -18.34 21.11 16.24
CA LEU A 264 -18.06 20.77 17.63
C LEU A 264 -17.61 21.99 18.44
N ARG A 265 -16.81 22.90 17.85
CA ARG A 265 -16.38 24.16 18.48
C ARG A 265 -17.54 25.12 18.79
N VAL A 266 -18.64 25.04 18.05
CA VAL A 266 -19.82 25.91 18.22
C VAL A 266 -21.02 25.18 18.83
N ALA A 267 -20.80 23.98 19.38
CA ALA A 267 -21.87 23.21 20.02
C ALA A 267 -22.38 23.95 21.27
N ASN A 268 -23.70 24.14 21.36
CA ASN A 268 -24.33 24.93 22.42
C ASN A 268 -24.53 24.14 23.72
N CYS A 269 -24.58 22.81 23.63
CA CYS A 269 -24.77 21.94 24.79
C CYS A 269 -24.11 20.57 24.57
N LEU A 270 -23.95 19.82 25.66
CA LEU A 270 -23.27 18.52 25.64
C LEU A 270 -24.01 17.51 24.73
N GLU A 271 -25.34 17.57 24.70
CA GLU A 271 -26.17 16.70 23.86
C GLU A 271 -26.00 17.02 22.37
N ASP A 272 -25.79 18.28 22.00
CA ASP A 272 -25.48 18.66 20.62
C ASP A 272 -24.08 18.17 20.23
N ALA A 273 -23.08 18.34 21.12
CA ALA A 273 -21.74 17.83 20.91
C ALA A 273 -21.72 16.31 20.69
N LYS A 274 -22.47 15.55 21.50
CA LYS A 274 -22.62 14.10 21.35
C LYS A 274 -23.20 13.71 19.99
N LYS A 275 -24.25 14.40 19.52
CA LYS A 275 -24.85 14.13 18.21
C LYS A 275 -23.88 14.42 17.06
N ILE A 276 -23.12 15.51 17.16
CA ILE A 276 -22.10 15.88 16.16
C ILE A 276 -21.03 14.79 16.08
N VAL A 277 -20.46 14.39 17.22
CA VAL A 277 -19.42 13.35 17.29
C VAL A 277 -19.95 12.00 16.79
N LEU A 278 -21.15 11.59 17.22
CA LEU A 278 -21.76 10.34 16.77
C LEU A 278 -21.97 10.33 15.25
N THR A 279 -22.49 11.42 14.69
CA THR A 279 -22.70 11.56 13.24
C THR A 279 -21.38 11.49 12.48
N ALA A 280 -20.36 12.19 12.99
CA ALA A 280 -19.01 12.17 12.42
C ALA A 280 -18.41 10.77 12.43
N PHE A 281 -18.54 10.08 13.57
CA PHE A 281 -17.96 8.76 13.77
C PHE A 281 -18.66 7.70 12.92
N VAL A 282 -20.00 7.71 12.83
CA VAL A 282 -20.76 6.83 11.93
C VAL A 282 -20.40 7.09 10.47
N SER A 283 -20.24 8.36 10.07
CA SER A 283 -19.83 8.71 8.70
C SER A 283 -18.43 8.20 8.36
N LYS A 284 -17.46 8.31 9.29
CA LYS A 284 -16.12 7.76 9.10
C LYS A 284 -16.14 6.23 9.05
N LEU A 285 -16.89 5.59 9.95
CA LEU A 285 -16.99 4.13 10.03
C LEU A 285 -17.64 3.55 8.78
N SER A 286 -18.72 4.15 8.27
CA SER A 286 -19.41 3.67 7.07
C SER A 286 -18.51 3.72 5.83
N LYS A 287 -17.70 4.79 5.70
CA LYS A 287 -16.72 4.91 4.61
C LYS A 287 -15.60 3.88 4.73
N ALA A 288 -15.06 3.68 5.94
CA ALA A 288 -13.98 2.72 6.17
C ALA A 288 -14.41 1.26 5.92
N LEU A 289 -15.66 0.92 6.28
CA LEU A 289 -16.22 -0.42 6.08
C LEU A 289 -16.90 -0.61 4.71
N ALA A 290 -17.04 0.47 3.92
CA ALA A 290 -17.76 0.48 2.65
C ALA A 290 -19.21 -0.04 2.75
N ILE A 291 -19.92 0.33 3.83
CA ILE A 291 -21.34 0.04 4.06
C ILE A 291 -22.14 1.35 4.16
N SER A 292 -23.47 1.28 4.09
CA SER A 292 -24.30 2.47 4.29
C SER A 292 -24.25 2.90 5.76
N ALA A 293 -24.26 4.21 6.02
CA ALA A 293 -24.41 4.75 7.37
C ALA A 293 -25.72 4.29 8.04
N SER A 294 -26.76 4.00 7.25
CA SER A 294 -28.03 3.44 7.73
C SER A 294 -27.91 2.01 8.25
N ASP A 295 -26.88 1.27 7.84
CA ASP A 295 -26.68 -0.14 8.21
C ASP A 295 -25.89 -0.28 9.52
N ILE A 296 -25.48 0.84 10.10
CA ILE A 296 -24.74 0.91 11.37
C ILE A 296 -25.73 1.15 12.51
N ASP A 297 -25.93 0.11 13.32
CA ASP A 297 -26.63 0.14 14.59
C ASP A 297 -25.66 0.64 15.67
N THR A 298 -25.87 1.89 16.08
CA THR A 298 -25.00 2.59 17.04
C THR A 298 -25.03 1.99 18.45
N SER A 299 -26.00 1.12 18.75
CA SER A 299 -26.08 0.39 20.03
C SER A 299 -25.12 -0.79 20.12
N LYS A 300 -24.54 -1.23 19.00
CA LYS A 300 -23.60 -2.35 18.95
C LYS A 300 -22.15 -1.90 19.10
N PRO A 301 -21.26 -2.77 19.62
CA PRO A 301 -19.83 -2.47 19.72
C PRO A 301 -19.13 -2.54 18.36
N LEU A 302 -17.98 -1.88 18.23
CA LEU A 302 -17.23 -1.79 16.97
C LEU A 302 -16.81 -3.16 16.40
N HIS A 303 -16.43 -4.12 17.26
CA HIS A 303 -16.01 -5.45 16.82
C HIS A 303 -17.14 -6.26 16.15
N ALA A 304 -18.41 -5.91 16.42
CA ALA A 304 -19.55 -6.54 15.73
C ALA A 304 -19.59 -6.23 14.23
N TYR A 305 -18.90 -5.16 13.80
CA TYR A 305 -18.78 -4.74 12.41
C TYR A 305 -17.47 -5.18 11.76
N GLY A 306 -16.68 -6.04 12.42
CA GLY A 306 -15.39 -6.49 11.91
C GLY A 306 -14.27 -5.45 12.03
N VAL A 307 -14.45 -4.42 12.87
CA VAL A 307 -13.38 -3.47 13.18
C VAL A 307 -12.26 -4.20 13.93
N ASP A 308 -11.10 -4.29 13.30
CA ASP A 308 -9.90 -4.92 13.86
C ASP A 308 -8.99 -3.90 14.56
N SER A 309 -7.85 -4.36 15.09
CA SER A 309 -6.88 -3.49 15.75
C SER A 309 -6.24 -2.45 14.82
N LEU A 310 -6.18 -2.71 13.51
CA LEU A 310 -5.56 -1.81 12.53
C LEU A 310 -6.52 -0.66 12.21
N LEU A 311 -7.77 -0.98 11.92
CA LEU A 311 -8.83 -0.01 11.68
C LEU A 311 -9.12 0.81 12.94
N ALA A 312 -9.05 0.21 14.14
CA ALA A 312 -9.19 0.94 15.38
C ALA A 312 -8.09 2.01 15.58
N VAL A 313 -6.84 1.75 15.16
CA VAL A 313 -5.78 2.76 15.19
C VAL A 313 -6.03 3.87 14.16
N GLU A 314 -6.51 3.53 12.97
CA GLU A 314 -6.89 4.53 11.97
C GLU A 314 -7.99 5.46 12.53
N LEU A 315 -9.06 4.88 13.09
CA LEU A 315 -10.15 5.62 13.73
C LEU A 315 -9.62 6.51 14.86
N ARG A 316 -8.78 5.98 15.76
CA ARG A 316 -8.14 6.76 16.83
C ARG A 316 -7.39 7.98 16.30
N ASN A 317 -6.53 7.78 15.30
CA ASN A 317 -5.72 8.86 14.73
C ASN A 317 -6.59 9.91 14.04
N TRP A 318 -7.65 9.48 13.36
CA TRP A 318 -8.65 10.37 12.76
C TRP A 318 -9.37 11.21 13.82
N LEU A 319 -9.79 10.60 14.93
CA LEU A 319 -10.47 11.30 16.04
C LEU A 319 -9.59 12.37 16.68
N GLY A 320 -8.33 12.06 16.96
CA GLY A 320 -7.39 13.04 17.52
C GLY A 320 -7.16 14.21 16.56
N LYS A 321 -7.15 13.94 15.25
CA LYS A 321 -6.90 14.96 14.21
C LYS A 321 -8.11 15.84 13.92
N GLU A 322 -9.28 15.24 13.69
CA GLU A 322 -10.47 15.96 13.21
C GLU A 322 -11.33 16.48 14.37
N LEU A 323 -11.40 15.74 15.48
CA LEU A 323 -12.26 16.07 16.62
C LEU A 323 -11.47 16.48 17.87
N GLY A 324 -10.13 16.46 17.84
CA GLY A 324 -9.30 16.80 18.98
C GLY A 324 -9.51 15.87 20.19
N SER A 325 -10.04 14.66 19.96
CA SER A 325 -10.37 13.69 21.00
C SER A 325 -9.20 12.75 21.29
N ASP A 326 -8.71 12.76 22.53
CA ASP A 326 -7.65 11.84 22.98
C ASP A 326 -8.26 10.53 23.52
N VAL A 327 -8.43 9.54 22.64
CA VAL A 327 -8.96 8.21 23.00
C VAL A 327 -7.90 7.13 22.76
N SER A 328 -7.88 6.10 23.59
CA SER A 328 -7.00 4.96 23.37
C SER A 328 -7.63 3.93 22.43
N VAL A 329 -6.82 3.07 21.80
CA VAL A 329 -7.34 1.92 21.03
C VAL A 329 -8.15 0.99 21.93
N PHE A 330 -7.74 0.85 23.18
CA PHE A 330 -8.46 0.07 24.17
C PHE A 330 -9.85 0.66 24.40
N ASP A 331 -9.96 1.99 24.59
CA ASP A 331 -11.24 2.68 24.78
C ASP A 331 -12.22 2.41 23.63
N LEU A 332 -11.71 2.40 22.38
CA LEU A 332 -12.52 2.10 21.20
C LEU A 332 -12.99 0.64 21.20
N MET A 333 -12.08 -0.30 21.48
CA MET A 333 -12.33 -1.73 21.32
C MET A 333 -13.07 -2.36 22.51
N SER A 334 -12.96 -1.77 23.70
CA SER A 334 -13.62 -2.24 24.93
C SER A 334 -14.99 -1.62 25.16
N ALA A 335 -15.39 -0.65 24.35
CA ALA A 335 -16.66 0.02 24.50
C ALA A 335 -17.84 -0.89 24.11
N ASP A 336 -18.92 -0.81 24.88
CA ASP A 336 -20.13 -1.61 24.70
C ASP A 336 -20.91 -1.22 23.44
N SER A 337 -20.78 0.04 23.00
CA SER A 337 -21.52 0.58 21.85
C SER A 337 -20.81 1.74 21.17
N ILE A 338 -21.06 1.95 19.87
CA ILE A 338 -20.61 3.14 19.11
C ILE A 338 -21.06 4.45 19.79
N THR A 339 -22.26 4.45 20.37
CA THR A 339 -22.77 5.57 21.16
C THR A 339 -21.89 5.85 22.38
N SER A 340 -21.55 4.83 23.17
CA SER A 340 -20.70 5.00 24.35
C SER A 340 -19.29 5.52 24.00
N VAL A 341 -18.74 5.10 22.86
CA VAL A 341 -17.48 5.65 22.35
C VAL A 341 -17.63 7.13 22.06
N SER A 342 -18.71 7.52 21.37
CA SER A 342 -18.97 8.92 20.99
C SER A 342 -19.13 9.83 22.20
N GLU A 343 -19.75 9.35 23.28
CA GLU A 343 -19.86 10.09 24.54
C GLU A 343 -18.50 10.27 25.24
N ALA A 344 -17.68 9.22 25.25
CA ALA A 344 -16.32 9.30 25.80
C ALA A 344 -15.46 10.29 24.99
N MET A 345 -15.61 10.33 23.66
CA MET A 345 -14.88 11.24 22.78
C MET A 345 -15.20 12.72 23.04
N VAL A 346 -16.46 13.07 23.33
CA VAL A 346 -16.86 14.44 23.67
C VAL A 346 -16.15 14.91 24.93
N THR A 347 -16.10 14.06 25.95
CA THR A 347 -15.48 14.38 27.25
C THR A 347 -13.96 14.56 27.12
N LYS A 348 -13.34 13.85 26.18
CA LYS A 348 -11.89 13.88 25.94
C LYS A 348 -11.49 14.80 24.77
N SER A 349 -12.41 15.61 24.24
CA SER A 349 -12.14 16.52 23.13
C SER A 349 -11.69 17.89 23.63
N VAL A 350 -10.54 18.37 23.14
CA VAL A 350 -10.08 19.76 23.39
C VAL A 350 -10.91 20.81 22.65
N LEU A 351 -11.79 20.40 21.74
CA LEU A 351 -12.65 21.30 20.96
C LEU A 351 -13.96 21.63 21.68
N VAL A 352 -14.33 20.86 22.71
CA VAL A 352 -15.53 21.07 23.52
C VAL A 352 -15.17 21.97 24.70
N THR A 353 -15.70 23.19 24.71
CA THR A 353 -15.46 24.20 25.77
C THR A 353 -16.60 24.29 26.78
N LEU A 354 -17.55 23.36 26.71
CA LEU A 354 -18.69 23.28 27.61
C LEU A 354 -18.22 22.79 28.99
N GLU A 355 -18.56 23.51 30.06
CA GLU A 355 -18.22 23.10 31.42
C GLU A 355 -18.76 21.69 31.69
N THR A 356 -17.87 20.71 31.86
CA THR A 356 -18.22 19.43 32.46
C THR A 356 -18.61 19.74 33.89
N GLY A 357 -19.91 19.71 34.21
CA GLY A 357 -20.40 19.98 35.56
C GLY A 357 -19.71 19.09 36.59
N ALA A 358 -18.64 19.61 37.19
CA ALA A 358 -18.00 19.00 38.33
C ALA A 358 -18.96 19.17 39.51
N SER A 359 -19.53 18.05 39.93
CA SER A 359 -20.31 17.94 41.16
C SER A 359 -19.47 18.45 42.34
N THR A 360 -19.77 19.66 42.80
CA THR A 360 -19.36 20.14 44.12
C THR A 360 -20.10 19.30 45.17
N TYR A 361 -19.46 18.25 45.68
CA TYR A 361 -19.81 17.71 46.99
C TYR A 361 -18.96 18.44 48.03
N SER A 362 -19.66 19.21 48.86
CA SER A 362 -19.22 19.84 50.10
C SER A 362 -18.79 18.83 51.15
#